data_AF-A0A318XL61-F1
#
_entry.id   AF-A0A318XL61-F1
#
_cell.length_a   1.000
_cell.length_b   1.000
_cell.length_c   1.000
_cell.angle_alpha   90.00
_cell.angle_beta   90.00
_cell.angle_gamma   90.00
#
_symmetry.space_group_name_H-M   'P 1'
#
loop_
_entity.id
_entity.type
_entity.pdbx_description
1 polymer ?
#
loop_
_entity_poly.entity_id
_entity_poly.type
_entity_poly.pdbx_seq_one_letter_code
_entity_poly.pdbx_strand_id
1 'polypeptide(L)'
;MIVKFENKRLPNSKSEPNPQNYSNLKCKHINYLNFHPQIDPKAVICSNSEIQFLASILYCYNESSLRIQYTPPANLVNIEVLTLPTVQALTSTFKEVTVLTDGERILQFYLKGLLNECEEVFSRLWNTCSIDKSIISCFREKNSLDIISPIIPPITYELLGDNSVLDEKLMPSCILNNTFLSFLLTQCIRNDMFLTIPIKGWKLEEIESCKYFCMLPYIFKNVWFCGFGDTWISDRLIVYQPYKSIISEFLHLYRSCNVESNV
;
A
#
# COMPACT_ATOMS: atom_id res chain seq x y z
N MET A 1 7.72 -24.08 -23.61
CA MET A 1 9.11 -23.64 -23.37
C MET A 1 9.09 -22.86 -22.06
N ILE A 2 9.61 -23.46 -20.99
CA ILE A 2 9.51 -22.91 -19.63
C ILE A 2 10.72 -22.00 -19.43
N VAL A 3 10.50 -20.68 -19.38
CA VAL A 3 11.54 -19.76 -18.93
C VAL A 3 11.54 -19.80 -17.40
N LYS A 4 12.31 -20.74 -16.85
CA LYS A 4 12.74 -20.69 -15.45
C LYS A 4 13.74 -19.55 -15.35
N PHE A 5 13.35 -18.41 -14.81
CA PHE A 5 14.34 -17.50 -14.26
C PHE A 5 14.87 -18.14 -12.99
N GLU A 6 16.16 -18.47 -12.97
CA GLU A 6 16.87 -18.72 -11.74
C GLU A 6 16.69 -17.49 -10.86
N ASN A 7 16.05 -17.66 -9.70
CA ASN A 7 16.03 -16.67 -8.64
C ASN A 7 17.46 -16.13 -8.50
N LYS A 8 17.67 -14.85 -8.85
CA LYS A 8 18.86 -14.14 -8.36
C LYS A 8 18.82 -14.34 -6.85
N ARG A 9 19.77 -15.12 -6.33
CA ARG A 9 19.91 -15.34 -4.89
C ARG A 9 19.88 -13.95 -4.26
N LEU A 10 18.91 -13.73 -3.37
CA LEU A 10 18.95 -12.61 -2.43
C LEU A 10 20.37 -12.57 -1.84
N PRO A 11 20.97 -11.38 -1.66
CA PRO A 11 22.32 -11.26 -1.14
C PRO A 11 22.46 -12.16 0.10
N ASN A 12 23.48 -13.02 0.07
CA ASN A 12 23.75 -14.00 1.11
C ASN A 12 23.54 -13.39 2.50
N SER A 13 22.50 -13.81 3.21
CA SER A 13 22.38 -13.62 4.66
C SER A 13 23.38 -14.55 5.36
N LYS A 14 24.68 -14.30 5.16
CA LYS A 14 25.74 -14.81 6.03
C LYS A 14 26.09 -13.81 7.14
N SER A 15 25.22 -12.86 7.40
CA SER A 15 25.11 -12.28 8.73
C SER A 15 24.11 -13.15 9.49
N GLU A 16 24.61 -13.95 10.44
CA GLU A 16 23.76 -14.39 11.54
C GLU A 16 23.02 -13.16 12.07
N PRO A 17 21.68 -13.18 12.19
CA PRO A 17 20.96 -12.05 12.73
C PRO A 17 21.48 -11.85 14.15
N ASN A 18 22.26 -10.79 14.36
CA ASN A 18 22.80 -10.48 15.67
C ASN A 18 21.60 -10.23 16.60
N PRO A 19 21.31 -11.13 17.57
CA PRO A 19 20.08 -11.06 18.36
C PRO A 19 20.05 -9.84 19.29
N GLN A 20 21.16 -9.10 19.38
CA GLN A 20 21.30 -7.92 20.23
C GLN A 20 20.61 -6.66 19.70
N ASN A 21 20.15 -6.61 18.45
CA ASN A 21 19.47 -5.42 17.90
C ASN A 21 17.93 -5.46 17.94
N TYR A 22 17.31 -6.53 18.46
CA TYR A 22 15.85 -6.67 18.50
C TYR A 22 15.22 -6.23 19.84
N SER A 23 16.01 -5.77 20.81
CA SER A 23 15.54 -5.53 22.18
C SER A 23 14.52 -4.38 22.35
N ASN A 24 14.32 -3.55 21.32
CA ASN A 24 13.50 -2.34 21.41
C ASN A 24 12.23 -2.36 20.55
N LEU A 25 12.00 -3.39 19.72
CA LEU A 25 10.78 -3.50 18.93
C LEU A 25 9.60 -3.89 19.81
N LYS A 26 8.58 -3.03 19.88
CA LYS A 26 7.34 -3.28 20.62
C LYS A 26 6.15 -3.13 19.70
N CYS A 27 5.28 -4.13 19.72
CA CYS A 27 4.00 -4.12 19.05
C CYS A 27 2.92 -3.81 20.10
N LYS A 28 2.18 -2.71 19.92
CA LYS A 28 1.15 -2.28 20.87
C LYS A 28 -0.18 -2.09 20.15
N HIS A 29 -1.24 -2.70 20.67
CA HIS A 29 -2.59 -2.33 20.27
C HIS A 29 -2.89 -0.92 20.79
N ILE A 30 -3.33 0.00 19.93
CA ILE A 30 -3.64 1.35 20.37
C ILE A 30 -5.15 1.47 20.57
N ASN A 31 -5.58 1.48 21.84
CA ASN A 31 -6.91 1.92 22.25
C ASN A 31 -6.95 3.41 22.65
N TYR A 32 -5.79 4.06 22.79
CA TYR A 32 -5.66 5.44 23.29
C TYR A 32 -6.11 6.53 22.31
N LEU A 33 -6.57 6.19 21.10
CA LEU A 33 -7.05 7.18 20.13
C LEU A 33 -8.58 7.32 20.11
N ASN A 34 -9.28 6.63 21.02
CA ASN A 34 -10.72 6.84 21.29
C ASN A 34 -11.05 8.22 21.87
N PHE A 35 -10.08 9.12 22.05
CA PHE A 35 -10.29 10.48 22.55
C PHE A 35 -10.59 11.51 21.46
N HIS A 36 -10.55 11.13 20.18
CA HIS A 36 -10.95 12.02 19.10
C HIS A 36 -12.48 11.95 18.88
N PRO A 37 -13.14 13.10 18.61
CA PRO A 37 -14.57 13.13 18.35
C PRO A 37 -14.92 12.15 17.23
N GLN A 38 -16.06 11.47 17.34
CA GLN A 38 -16.58 10.62 16.27
C GLN A 38 -16.65 11.46 14.99
N ILE A 39 -15.70 11.21 14.09
CA ILE A 39 -15.66 11.89 12.80
C ILE A 39 -16.66 11.17 11.90
N ASP A 40 -17.45 11.92 11.14
CA ASP A 40 -18.38 11.34 10.16
C ASP A 40 -17.65 10.32 9.26
N PRO A 41 -18.04 9.02 9.27
CA PRO A 41 -17.36 7.99 8.51
C PRO A 41 -17.25 8.31 7.02
N LYS A 42 -18.27 8.99 6.46
CA LYS A 42 -18.25 9.41 5.05
C LYS A 42 -17.19 10.47 4.81
N ALA A 43 -17.14 11.49 5.66
CA ALA A 43 -16.10 12.51 5.61
C ALA A 43 -14.70 11.91 5.73
N VAL A 44 -14.48 10.97 6.67
CA VAL A 44 -13.18 10.31 6.86
C VAL A 44 -12.74 9.55 5.60
N ILE A 45 -13.59 8.65 5.09
CA ILE A 45 -13.28 7.83 3.91
C ILE A 45 -12.98 8.70 2.69
N CYS A 46 -13.70 9.81 2.51
CA CYS A 46 -13.52 10.70 1.36
C CYS A 46 -12.41 11.75 1.56
N SER A 47 -11.91 11.95 2.78
CA SER A 47 -10.94 13.01 3.08
C SER A 47 -9.51 12.69 2.61
N ASN A 48 -9.19 11.41 2.41
CA ASN A 48 -7.81 10.98 2.24
C ASN A 48 -7.73 9.76 1.32
N SER A 49 -6.89 9.89 0.28
CA SER A 49 -6.69 8.88 -0.75
C SER A 49 -6.04 7.59 -0.18
N GLU A 50 -5.14 7.71 0.79
CA GLU A 50 -4.56 6.54 1.48
C GLU A 50 -5.62 5.80 2.30
N ILE A 51 -6.49 6.52 3.01
CA ILE A 51 -7.60 5.90 3.76
C ILE A 51 -8.56 5.19 2.81
N GLN A 52 -8.93 5.84 1.71
CA GLN A 52 -9.83 5.26 0.71
C GLN A 52 -9.24 3.96 0.13
N PHE A 53 -7.94 3.95 -0.18
CA PHE A 53 -7.24 2.77 -0.68
C PHE A 53 -7.16 1.64 0.35
N LEU A 54 -6.72 1.95 1.57
CA LEU A 54 -6.60 0.99 2.68
C LEU A 54 -7.97 0.37 3.02
N ALA A 55 -9.04 1.19 3.03
CA ALA A 55 -10.40 0.72 3.25
C ALA A 55 -10.89 -0.20 2.13
N SER A 56 -10.54 0.11 0.87
CA SER A 56 -10.90 -0.72 -0.29
C SER A 56 -10.31 -2.11 -0.21
N ILE A 57 -9.03 -2.24 0.19
CA ILE A 57 -8.39 -3.54 0.38
C ILE A 57 -9.19 -4.41 1.36
N LEU A 58 -9.48 -3.87 2.55
CA LEU A 58 -10.16 -4.62 3.60
C LEU A 58 -11.63 -4.88 3.27
N TYR A 59 -12.31 -3.95 2.59
CA TYR A 59 -13.69 -4.12 2.13
C TYR A 59 -13.81 -5.21 1.06
N CYS A 60 -12.98 -5.16 0.02
CA CYS A 60 -13.08 -6.08 -1.12
C CYS A 60 -12.72 -7.50 -0.74
N TYR A 61 -11.63 -7.68 0.01
CA TYR A 61 -11.15 -9.01 0.38
C TYR A 61 -11.82 -9.58 1.63
N ASN A 62 -12.29 -8.73 2.56
CA ASN A 62 -13.06 -9.13 3.74
C ASN A 62 -12.55 -10.40 4.47
N GLU A 63 -11.23 -10.56 4.51
CA GLU A 63 -10.56 -11.72 5.09
C GLU A 63 -10.12 -11.41 6.52
N SER A 64 -10.48 -12.29 7.47
CA SER A 64 -10.14 -12.10 8.89
C SER A 64 -8.64 -12.19 9.17
N SER A 65 -7.86 -12.84 8.32
CA SER A 65 -6.40 -12.93 8.43
C SER A 65 -5.68 -11.76 7.75
N LEU A 66 -6.36 -10.98 6.91
CA LEU A 66 -5.73 -9.92 6.13
C LEU A 66 -5.37 -8.75 7.04
N ARG A 67 -4.09 -8.41 7.04
CA ARG A 67 -3.55 -7.20 7.67
C ARG A 67 -2.87 -6.36 6.60
N ILE A 68 -3.15 -5.07 6.62
CA ILE A 68 -2.51 -4.10 5.73
C ILE A 68 -1.62 -3.18 6.55
N GLN A 69 -0.52 -2.76 5.94
CA GLN A 69 0.45 -1.86 6.54
C GLN A 69 0.23 -0.44 6.04
N TYR A 70 0.34 0.52 6.96
CA TYR A 70 0.55 1.93 6.66
C TYR A 70 1.84 2.41 7.33
N THR A 71 2.69 3.07 6.54
CA THR A 71 3.94 3.67 7.03
C THR A 71 3.77 5.19 7.07
N PRO A 72 3.88 5.84 8.25
CA PRO A 72 3.90 7.29 8.34
C PRO A 72 5.22 7.86 7.77
N PRO A 73 5.29 9.17 7.50
CA PRO A 73 6.53 9.83 7.14
C PRO A 73 7.64 9.61 8.19
N ALA A 74 8.81 9.16 7.75
CA ALA A 74 9.90 8.77 8.63
C ALA A 74 10.55 9.94 9.39
N ASN A 75 10.37 11.18 8.92
CA ASN A 75 10.98 12.40 9.47
C ASN A 75 10.22 13.00 10.65
N LEU A 76 9.09 12.40 11.05
CA LEU A 76 8.23 12.93 12.11
C LEU A 76 8.51 12.25 13.45
N VAL A 77 8.45 13.03 14.54
CA VAL A 77 8.45 12.47 15.90
C VAL A 77 7.08 11.89 16.25
N ASN A 78 6.99 11.06 17.29
CA ASN A 78 5.74 10.36 17.63
C ASN A 78 4.53 11.27 17.78
N ILE A 79 4.68 12.41 18.45
CA ILE A 79 3.57 13.35 18.65
C ILE A 79 3.07 13.84 17.30
N GLU A 80 3.98 14.22 16.40
CA GLU A 80 3.64 14.66 15.05
C GLU A 80 2.93 13.56 14.26
N VAL A 81 3.43 12.32 14.32
CA VAL A 81 2.79 11.15 13.69
C VAL A 81 1.36 10.97 14.19
N LEU A 82 1.15 11.03 15.51
CA LEU A 82 -0.19 10.86 16.11
C LEU A 82 -1.14 12.02 15.78
N THR A 83 -0.61 13.19 15.42
CA THR A 83 -1.41 14.35 14.97
C THR A 83 -1.69 14.34 13.47
N LEU A 84 -1.15 13.40 12.69
CA LEU A 84 -1.43 13.32 11.26
C LEU A 84 -2.92 13.03 11.03
N PRO A 85 -3.59 13.77 10.13
CA PRO A 85 -4.99 13.50 9.78
C PRO A 85 -5.21 12.06 9.29
N THR A 86 -4.28 11.50 8.50
CA THR A 86 -4.35 10.08 8.08
C THR A 86 -4.35 9.16 9.30
N VAL A 87 -3.44 9.38 10.28
CA VAL A 87 -3.32 8.50 11.46
C VAL A 87 -4.56 8.58 12.35
N GLN A 88 -5.11 9.79 12.53
CA GLN A 88 -6.39 9.97 13.25
C GLN A 88 -7.54 9.27 12.53
N ALA A 89 -7.57 9.34 11.19
CA ALA A 89 -8.56 8.65 10.38
C ALA A 89 -8.47 7.12 10.53
N LEU A 90 -7.27 6.53 10.65
CA LEU A 90 -7.09 5.09 10.84
C LEU A 90 -7.94 4.55 12.00
N THR A 91 -7.86 5.19 13.16
CA THR A 91 -8.57 4.72 14.36
C THR A 91 -10.07 4.96 14.33
N SER A 92 -10.53 5.88 13.48
CA SER A 92 -11.96 6.10 13.24
C SER A 92 -12.52 5.24 12.10
N THR A 93 -11.68 4.46 11.41
CA THR A 93 -12.07 3.66 10.23
C THR A 93 -11.94 2.15 10.45
N PHE A 94 -10.86 1.72 11.11
CA PHE A 94 -10.49 0.32 11.22
C PHE A 94 -10.80 -0.27 12.61
N LYS A 95 -11.21 -1.55 12.63
CA LYS A 95 -11.55 -2.28 13.87
C LYS A 95 -10.35 -2.52 14.76
N GLU A 96 -9.24 -2.96 14.16
CA GLU A 96 -7.98 -3.23 14.85
C GLU A 96 -6.89 -2.33 14.27
N VAL A 97 -6.29 -1.48 15.12
CA VAL A 97 -5.13 -0.64 14.77
C VAL A 97 -3.99 -0.95 15.75
N THR A 98 -2.98 -1.63 15.22
CA THR A 98 -1.79 -2.03 15.99
C THR A 98 -0.59 -1.26 15.51
N VAL A 99 0.26 -0.78 16.40
CA VAL A 99 1.44 0.00 16.05
C VAL A 99 2.72 -0.76 16.38
N LEU A 100 3.60 -0.80 15.39
CA LEU A 100 4.99 -1.20 15.55
C LEU A 100 5.82 0.01 15.94
N THR A 101 6.56 -0.13 17.02
CA THR A 101 7.47 0.89 17.53
C THR A 101 8.88 0.33 17.69
N ASP A 102 9.88 1.18 17.48
CA ASP A 102 11.28 0.93 17.87
C ASP A 102 11.67 1.95 18.94
N GLY A 103 11.77 1.50 20.19
CA GLY A 103 11.93 2.39 21.34
C GLY A 103 10.73 3.34 21.47
N GLU A 104 11.00 4.63 21.26
CA GLU A 104 9.99 5.69 21.21
C GLU A 104 9.69 6.17 19.79
N ARG A 105 9.97 5.40 18.74
CA ARG A 105 9.63 5.79 17.36
C ARG A 105 8.52 4.92 16.80
N ILE A 106 7.45 5.55 16.30
CA ILE A 106 6.42 4.86 15.52
C ILE A 106 6.98 4.51 14.15
N LEU A 107 7.02 3.22 13.83
CA LEU A 107 7.50 2.71 12.55
C LEU A 107 6.34 2.48 11.59
N GLN A 108 5.32 1.73 12.01
CA GLN A 108 4.27 1.24 11.12
C GLN A 108 2.96 1.03 11.87
N PHE A 109 1.85 1.15 11.16
CA PHE A 109 0.52 0.78 11.61
C PHE A 109 0.07 -0.47 10.85
N TYR A 110 -0.45 -1.45 11.58
CA TYR A 110 -1.14 -2.61 11.05
C TYR A 110 -2.64 -2.45 11.27
N LEU A 111 -3.39 -2.57 10.18
CA LEU A 111 -4.82 -2.32 10.13
C LEU A 111 -5.53 -3.61 9.76
N LYS A 112 -6.66 -3.87 10.43
CA LYS A 112 -7.51 -5.01 10.12
C LYS A 112 -8.98 -4.70 10.38
N GLY A 113 -9.81 -5.10 9.43
CA GLY A 113 -11.26 -4.93 9.44
C GLY A 113 -11.70 -3.47 9.39
N LEU A 114 -12.86 -3.21 8.80
CA LEU A 114 -13.53 -1.91 8.89
C LEU A 114 -14.52 -1.90 10.04
N LEU A 115 -14.67 -0.77 10.73
CA LEU A 115 -15.78 -0.55 11.66
C LEU A 115 -17.11 -0.72 10.90
N ASN A 116 -18.18 -1.15 11.59
CA ASN A 116 -19.42 -1.55 10.92
C ASN A 116 -20.05 -0.37 10.15
N GLU A 117 -20.09 0.80 10.79
CA GLU A 117 -20.54 2.06 10.20
C GLU A 117 -19.68 2.47 8.98
N CYS A 118 -18.38 2.22 9.03
CA CYS A 118 -17.47 2.50 7.92
C CYS A 118 -17.69 1.51 6.78
N GLU A 119 -17.94 0.24 7.07
CA GLU A 119 -18.26 -0.78 6.07
C GLU A 119 -19.57 -0.46 5.35
N GLU A 120 -20.61 -0.04 6.08
CA GLU A 120 -21.88 0.39 5.50
C GLU A 120 -21.73 1.61 4.59
N VAL A 121 -21.02 2.63 5.06
CA VAL A 121 -20.77 3.85 4.28
C VAL A 121 -19.91 3.54 3.06
N PHE A 122 -18.84 2.77 3.23
CA PHE A 122 -17.95 2.37 2.14
C PHE A 122 -18.71 1.58 1.07
N SER A 123 -19.58 0.64 1.48
CA SER A 123 -20.44 -0.11 0.57
C SER A 123 -21.33 0.80 -0.27
N ARG A 124 -21.91 1.85 0.33
CA ARG A 124 -22.70 2.84 -0.42
C ARG A 124 -21.84 3.60 -1.43
N LEU A 125 -20.70 4.14 -0.98
CA LEU A 125 -19.78 4.89 -1.84
C LEU A 125 -19.24 4.06 -3.01
N TRP A 126 -18.94 2.78 -2.76
CA TRP A 126 -18.50 1.83 -3.77
C TRP A 126 -19.56 1.63 -4.85
N ASN A 127 -20.79 1.30 -4.43
CA ASN A 127 -21.91 1.03 -5.34
C ASN A 127 -22.41 2.28 -6.08
N THR A 128 -22.19 3.49 -5.53
CA THR A 128 -22.51 4.76 -6.19
C THR A 128 -21.35 5.35 -6.98
N CYS A 129 -20.28 4.58 -7.22
CA CYS A 129 -19.08 5.03 -7.96
C CYS A 129 -18.48 6.34 -7.42
N SER A 130 -18.56 6.55 -6.10
CA SER A 130 -18.01 7.71 -5.40
C SER A 130 -16.61 7.45 -4.85
N ILE A 131 -16.10 6.23 -5.02
CA ILE A 131 -14.70 5.85 -4.82
C ILE A 131 -13.92 6.14 -6.11
N ASP A 132 -12.65 6.53 -5.98
CA ASP A 132 -11.78 6.79 -7.13
C ASP A 132 -11.79 5.61 -8.11
N LYS A 133 -12.02 5.90 -9.39
CA LYS A 133 -12.12 4.90 -10.46
C LYS A 133 -10.88 4.01 -10.57
N SER A 134 -9.70 4.55 -10.27
CA SER A 134 -8.45 3.78 -10.25
C SER A 134 -8.47 2.67 -9.21
N ILE A 135 -9.03 2.93 -8.04
CA ILE A 135 -9.22 1.94 -6.97
C ILE A 135 -10.23 0.89 -7.42
N ILE A 136 -11.41 1.33 -7.87
CA ILE A 136 -12.47 0.41 -8.35
C ILE A 136 -11.94 -0.51 -9.45
N SER A 137 -11.09 0.00 -10.33
CA SER A 137 -10.54 -0.79 -11.45
C SER A 137 -9.44 -1.76 -11.02
N CYS A 138 -8.80 -1.56 -9.86
CA CYS A 138 -7.72 -2.43 -9.38
C CYS A 138 -8.20 -3.51 -8.40
N PHE A 139 -9.32 -3.28 -7.72
CA PHE A 139 -9.91 -4.24 -6.80
C PHE A 139 -11.12 -4.93 -7.43
N ARG A 140 -11.21 -6.24 -7.23
CA ARG A 140 -12.38 -7.00 -7.61
C ARG A 140 -13.51 -6.79 -6.60
N GLU A 141 -14.74 -7.13 -6.99
CA GLU A 141 -15.94 -6.97 -6.15
C GLU A 141 -15.82 -7.72 -4.80
N LYS A 142 -16.64 -7.32 -3.82
CA LYS A 142 -16.61 -7.88 -2.46
C LYS A 142 -16.71 -9.41 -2.47
N ASN A 143 -15.85 -10.06 -1.68
CA ASN A 143 -15.78 -11.53 -1.54
C ASN A 143 -15.39 -12.27 -2.83
N SER A 144 -14.85 -11.58 -3.84
CA SER A 144 -14.20 -12.27 -4.95
C SER A 144 -12.85 -12.80 -4.46
N LEU A 145 -12.87 -14.01 -3.92
CA LEU A 145 -11.95 -15.13 -4.18
C LEU A 145 -12.04 -16.16 -3.07
N ASP A 146 -12.36 -17.38 -3.47
CA ASP A 146 -12.03 -18.57 -2.70
C ASP A 146 -10.50 -18.68 -2.61
N ILE A 147 -10.05 -18.82 -1.36
CA ILE A 147 -8.65 -18.92 -0.95
C ILE A 147 -7.98 -20.04 -1.74
N ILE A 148 -7.02 -19.70 -2.59
CA ILE A 148 -6.17 -20.70 -3.24
C ILE A 148 -5.37 -21.41 -2.15
N SER A 149 -5.47 -22.74 -2.12
CA SER A 149 -4.82 -23.56 -1.10
C SER A 149 -3.29 -23.34 -1.13
N PRO A 150 -2.65 -23.01 0.01
CA PRO A 150 -1.23 -22.66 0.11
C PRO A 150 -0.27 -23.86 -0.08
N ILE A 151 -0.76 -24.99 -0.59
CA ILE A 151 0.01 -26.23 -0.78
C ILE A 151 1.05 -26.07 -1.91
N ILE A 152 0.78 -25.19 -2.89
CA ILE A 152 1.68 -24.94 -4.03
C ILE A 152 2.49 -23.67 -3.75
N PRO A 153 3.82 -23.66 -3.98
CA PRO A 153 4.61 -22.45 -3.83
C PRO A 153 4.15 -21.36 -4.81
N PRO A 154 4.19 -20.07 -4.42
CA PRO A 154 3.78 -18.98 -5.28
C PRO A 154 4.70 -18.88 -6.51
N ILE A 155 4.09 -18.56 -7.65
CA ILE A 155 4.77 -18.23 -8.89
C ILE A 155 4.76 -16.71 -9.04
N THR A 156 5.92 -16.14 -9.33
CA THR A 156 6.09 -14.70 -9.53
C THR A 156 6.17 -14.38 -11.02
N TYR A 157 5.40 -13.39 -11.44
CA TYR A 157 5.38 -12.82 -12.78
C TYR A 157 5.92 -11.38 -12.71
N GLU A 158 6.88 -11.04 -13.56
CA GLU A 158 7.36 -9.66 -13.71
C GLU A 158 6.61 -8.97 -14.82
N LEU A 159 5.99 -7.83 -14.51
CA LEU A 159 5.37 -6.97 -15.51
C LEU A 159 6.44 -6.06 -16.09
N LEU A 160 6.78 -6.29 -17.35
CA LEU A 160 7.73 -5.47 -18.08
C LEU A 160 6.99 -4.31 -18.74
N GLY A 161 7.57 -3.12 -18.65
CA GLY A 161 7.09 -1.98 -19.43
C GLY A 161 7.30 -2.22 -20.91
N ASP A 162 6.33 -1.80 -21.70
CA ASP A 162 6.47 -1.66 -23.14
C ASP A 162 7.63 -0.69 -23.42
N ASN A 163 8.40 -0.90 -24.50
CA ASN A 163 9.42 0.07 -24.95
C ASN A 163 8.80 1.39 -25.48
N SER A 164 7.55 1.68 -25.15
CA SER A 164 6.86 2.89 -25.56
C SER A 164 7.42 4.08 -24.79
N VAL A 165 7.71 5.16 -25.52
CA VAL A 165 8.14 6.42 -24.90
C VAL A 165 6.93 7.03 -24.22
N LEU A 166 6.78 6.75 -22.94
CA LEU A 166 5.77 7.42 -22.13
C LEU A 166 6.17 8.88 -21.97
N ASP A 167 5.22 9.81 -22.14
CA ASP A 167 5.50 11.23 -21.95
C ASP A 167 5.79 11.51 -20.47
N GLU A 168 7.07 11.59 -20.14
CA GLU A 168 7.57 11.83 -18.78
C GLU A 168 6.95 13.09 -18.15
N LYS A 169 6.55 14.09 -18.96
CA LYS A 169 5.92 15.32 -18.46
C LYS A 169 4.51 15.11 -17.94
N LEU A 170 3.80 14.09 -18.43
CA LEU A 170 2.44 13.79 -18.02
C LEU A 170 2.40 12.90 -16.77
N MET A 171 3.48 12.18 -16.47
CA MET A 171 3.50 11.21 -15.37
C MET A 171 3.21 11.76 -13.98
N PRO A 172 3.76 12.91 -13.57
CA PRO A 172 3.42 13.49 -12.27
C PRO A 172 1.91 13.75 -12.14
N SER A 173 1.29 14.30 -13.19
CA SER A 173 -0.15 14.56 -13.21
C SER A 173 -0.97 13.26 -13.17
N CYS A 174 -0.53 12.21 -13.86
CA CYS A 174 -1.22 10.92 -13.84
C CYS A 174 -1.15 10.25 -12.46
N ILE A 175 -0.02 10.37 -11.76
CA ILE A 175 0.14 9.83 -10.41
C ILE A 175 -0.74 10.59 -9.43
N LEU A 176 -0.70 11.93 -9.43
CA LEU A 176 -1.47 12.77 -8.51
C LEU A 176 -2.99 12.62 -8.65
N ASN A 177 -3.47 12.43 -9.88
CA ASN A 177 -4.89 12.26 -10.17
C ASN A 177 -5.38 10.82 -9.98
N ASN A 178 -4.53 9.93 -9.47
CA ASN A 178 -4.82 8.52 -9.32
C ASN A 178 -4.48 8.06 -7.91
N THR A 179 -5.51 7.79 -7.11
CA THR A 179 -5.34 7.37 -5.72
C THR A 179 -4.51 6.10 -5.59
N PHE A 180 -4.71 5.11 -6.46
CA PHE A 180 -3.93 3.87 -6.41
C PHE A 180 -2.43 4.11 -6.63
N LEU A 181 -2.07 4.85 -7.70
CA LEU A 181 -0.67 5.15 -8.02
C LEU A 181 -0.02 6.05 -6.98
N SER A 182 -0.74 7.08 -6.51
CA SER A 182 -0.30 7.97 -5.44
C SER A 182 0.00 7.21 -4.16
N PHE A 183 -0.90 6.31 -3.75
CA PHE A 183 -0.70 5.46 -2.57
C PHE A 183 0.55 4.59 -2.73
N LEU A 184 0.65 3.85 -3.84
CA LEU A 184 1.77 2.95 -4.10
C LEU A 184 3.10 3.68 -4.05
N LEU A 185 3.22 4.81 -4.75
CA LEU A 185 4.46 5.60 -4.78
C LEU A 185 4.82 6.09 -3.38
N THR A 186 3.86 6.68 -2.68
CA THR A 186 4.07 7.26 -1.34
C THR A 186 4.50 6.21 -0.34
N GLN A 187 3.77 5.10 -0.26
CA GLN A 187 4.05 4.03 0.70
C GLN A 187 5.31 3.25 0.34
N CYS A 188 5.63 3.10 -0.95
CA CYS A 188 6.89 2.51 -1.40
C CYS A 188 8.09 3.36 -0.98
N ILE A 189 8.05 4.68 -1.19
CA ILE A 189 9.14 5.57 -0.75
C ILE A 189 9.31 5.53 0.78
N ARG A 190 8.21 5.52 1.54
CA ARG A 190 8.24 5.46 3.01
C ARG A 190 8.73 4.12 3.56
N ASN A 191 8.70 3.06 2.76
CA ASN A 191 9.08 1.70 3.17
C ASN A 191 10.32 1.24 2.39
N ASP A 192 11.37 2.06 2.43
CA ASP A 192 12.69 1.78 1.84
C ASP A 192 12.65 1.38 0.36
N MET A 193 11.84 2.08 -0.42
CA MET A 193 11.66 1.86 -1.85
C MET A 193 11.05 0.50 -2.20
N PHE A 194 10.36 -0.15 -1.26
CA PHE A 194 9.75 -1.46 -1.42
C PHE A 194 8.32 -1.46 -0.85
N LEU A 195 7.37 -2.00 -1.60
CA LEU A 195 6.01 -2.18 -1.11
C LEU A 195 5.41 -3.47 -1.63
N THR A 196 4.72 -4.19 -0.75
CA THR A 196 3.89 -5.34 -1.10
C THR A 196 2.47 -5.08 -0.65
N ILE A 197 1.51 -5.22 -1.55
CA ILE A 197 0.09 -5.10 -1.24
C ILE A 197 -0.70 -6.31 -1.76
N PRO A 198 -1.81 -6.69 -1.09
CA PRO A 198 -2.72 -7.68 -1.62
C PRO A 198 -3.45 -7.11 -2.84
N ILE A 199 -3.30 -7.77 -3.98
CA ILE A 199 -4.10 -7.54 -5.20
C ILE A 199 -4.46 -8.92 -5.70
N LYS A 200 -5.55 -9.47 -5.18
CA LYS A 200 -5.96 -10.84 -5.40
C LYS A 200 -6.87 -10.98 -6.62
N GLY A 201 -6.72 -12.11 -7.30
CA GLY A 201 -7.71 -12.66 -8.24
C GLY A 201 -7.46 -12.40 -9.70
N TRP A 202 -6.49 -11.55 -10.03
CA TRP A 202 -6.23 -11.18 -11.40
C TRP A 202 -5.53 -12.31 -12.15
N LYS A 203 -6.02 -12.59 -13.35
CA LYS A 203 -5.31 -13.42 -14.33
C LYS A 203 -4.26 -12.58 -15.05
N LEU A 204 -3.25 -13.24 -15.58
CA LEU A 204 -2.14 -12.59 -16.28
C LEU A 204 -2.60 -11.68 -17.43
N GLU A 205 -3.50 -12.17 -18.30
CA GLU A 205 -4.05 -11.40 -19.42
C GLU A 205 -4.85 -10.15 -18.96
N GLU A 206 -5.51 -10.24 -17.81
CA GLU A 206 -6.24 -9.11 -17.23
C GLU A 206 -5.28 -8.07 -16.64
N ILE A 207 -4.14 -8.52 -16.09
CA ILE A 207 -3.08 -7.62 -15.61
C ILE A 207 -2.50 -6.84 -16.78
N GLU A 208 -2.15 -7.53 -17.86
CA GLU A 208 -1.53 -6.94 -19.06
C GLU A 208 -2.48 -5.99 -19.81
N SER A 209 -3.80 -6.10 -19.61
CA SER A 209 -4.80 -5.22 -20.21
C SER A 209 -5.29 -4.11 -19.28
N CYS A 210 -4.98 -4.18 -17.98
CA CYS A 210 -5.39 -3.16 -17.01
C CYS A 210 -4.51 -1.92 -17.13
N LYS A 211 -5.09 -0.83 -17.65
CA LYS A 211 -4.42 0.48 -17.81
C LYS A 211 -3.59 0.88 -16.57
N TYR A 212 -4.11 0.71 -15.37
CA TYR A 212 -3.45 1.15 -14.15
C TYR A 212 -2.24 0.28 -13.78
N PHE A 213 -2.28 -1.03 -14.04
CA PHE A 213 -1.12 -1.89 -13.86
C PHE A 213 -0.07 -1.65 -14.94
N CYS A 214 -0.48 -1.44 -16.20
CA CYS A 214 0.43 -1.08 -17.29
C CYS A 214 1.20 0.21 -17.01
N MET A 215 0.71 1.11 -16.15
CA MET A 215 1.45 2.33 -15.77
C MET A 215 2.59 2.07 -14.76
N LEU A 216 2.55 0.97 -14.01
CA LEU A 216 3.49 0.71 -12.93
C LEU A 216 4.94 0.59 -13.39
N PRO A 217 5.28 -0.08 -14.51
CA PRO A 217 6.67 -0.21 -14.97
C PRO A 217 7.33 1.12 -15.38
N TYR A 218 6.54 2.18 -15.57
CA TYR A 218 7.04 3.53 -15.84
C TYR A 218 7.29 4.33 -14.56
N ILE A 219 6.75 3.86 -13.43
CA ILE A 219 6.89 4.48 -12.11
C ILE A 219 7.96 3.75 -11.31
N PHE A 220 7.97 2.42 -11.37
CA PHE A 220 8.84 1.52 -10.62
C PHE A 220 9.73 0.72 -11.57
N LYS A 221 11.00 0.55 -11.21
CA LYS A 221 11.93 -0.28 -11.98
C LYS A 221 11.53 -1.74 -12.00
N ASN A 222 10.93 -2.21 -10.91
CA ASN A 222 10.50 -3.59 -10.78
C ASN A 222 9.05 -3.64 -10.29
N VAL A 223 8.24 -4.37 -11.04
CA VAL A 223 6.83 -4.62 -10.77
C VAL A 223 6.61 -6.11 -10.89
N TRP A 224 6.28 -6.76 -9.78
CA TRP A 224 6.02 -8.18 -9.75
C TRP A 224 4.63 -8.45 -9.22
N PHE A 225 3.98 -9.47 -9.78
CA PHE A 225 2.82 -10.07 -9.19
C PHE A 225 3.16 -11.48 -8.72
N CYS A 226 2.83 -11.80 -7.48
CA CYS A 226 2.91 -13.16 -6.95
C CYS A 226 1.52 -13.78 -6.99
N GLY A 227 1.44 -15.04 -7.40
CA GLY A 227 0.18 -15.75 -7.56
C GLY A 227 0.34 -17.26 -7.47
N PHE A 228 -0.76 -17.99 -7.65
CA PHE A 228 -0.83 -19.44 -7.46
C PHE A 228 -1.70 -20.11 -8.52
N GLY A 229 -1.61 -21.45 -8.59
CA GLY A 229 -2.49 -22.30 -9.38
C GLY A 229 -2.00 -22.60 -10.79
N ASP A 230 -2.56 -23.64 -11.40
CA ASP A 230 -2.28 -24.05 -12.79
C ASP A 230 -2.74 -22.97 -13.79
N THR A 231 -3.90 -22.39 -13.51
CA THR A 231 -4.27 -21.08 -14.06
C THR A 231 -3.77 -20.05 -13.05
N TRP A 232 -2.68 -19.37 -13.38
CA TRP A 232 -2.07 -18.40 -12.49
C TRP A 232 -3.06 -17.29 -12.12
N ILE A 233 -3.25 -17.09 -10.82
CA ILE A 233 -4.11 -16.06 -10.24
C ILE A 233 -3.31 -15.28 -9.21
N SER A 234 -3.39 -13.95 -9.28
CA SER A 234 -2.64 -13.07 -8.39
C SER A 234 -3.09 -13.19 -6.93
N ASP A 235 -2.13 -13.01 -6.02
CA ASP A 235 -2.32 -12.79 -4.58
C ASP A 235 -1.78 -11.40 -4.18
N ARG A 236 -0.57 -11.07 -4.65
CA ARG A 236 0.14 -9.85 -4.25
C ARG A 236 0.72 -9.11 -5.43
N LEU A 237 0.71 -7.78 -5.32
CA LEU A 237 1.55 -6.89 -6.11
C LEU A 237 2.74 -6.46 -5.26
N ILE A 238 3.93 -6.54 -5.85
CA ILE A 238 5.19 -6.04 -5.30
C ILE A 238 5.71 -4.96 -6.25
N VAL A 239 5.96 -3.77 -5.70
CA VAL A 239 6.62 -2.68 -6.43
C VAL A 239 7.91 -2.30 -5.72
N TYR A 240 8.96 -2.09 -6.51
CA TYR A 240 10.28 -1.81 -5.99
C TYR A 240 11.03 -0.77 -6.83
N GLN A 241 11.76 0.10 -6.14
CA GLN A 241 12.59 1.18 -6.69
C GLN A 241 11.83 2.08 -7.67
N PRO A 242 11.02 3.02 -7.18
CA PRO A 242 10.51 4.09 -8.03
C PRO A 242 11.67 4.83 -8.72
N TYR A 243 11.46 5.26 -9.96
CA TYR A 243 12.49 5.99 -10.71
C TYR A 243 12.84 7.31 -10.02
N LYS A 244 14.14 7.64 -10.00
CA LYS A 244 14.62 8.89 -9.38
C LYS A 244 14.01 10.14 -10.02
N SER A 245 13.81 10.12 -11.34
CA SER A 245 13.14 11.20 -12.09
C SER A 245 11.72 11.41 -11.60
N ILE A 246 10.97 10.33 -11.36
CA ILE A 246 9.62 10.40 -10.79
C ILE A 246 9.67 10.96 -9.38
N ILE A 247 10.54 10.44 -8.51
CA ILE A 247 10.67 10.96 -7.12
C ILE A 247 11.02 12.46 -7.12
N SER A 248 11.92 12.91 -8.01
CA SER A 248 12.34 14.31 -8.05
C SER A 248 11.21 15.29 -8.33
N GLU A 249 10.21 14.88 -9.11
CA GLU A 249 9.02 15.68 -9.38
C GLU A 249 8.17 15.90 -8.12
N PHE A 250 8.30 15.06 -7.09
CA PHE A 250 7.55 15.16 -5.84
C PHE A 250 8.38 15.71 -4.67
N LEU A 251 9.66 16.06 -4.87
CA LEU A 251 10.53 16.59 -3.80
C LEU A 251 10.03 17.91 -3.20
N HIS A 252 9.25 18.70 -3.95
CA HIS A 252 8.65 19.93 -3.40
C HIS A 252 7.59 19.64 -2.32
N LEU A 253 6.96 18.45 -2.33
CA LEU A 253 6.08 17.99 -1.26
C LEU A 253 6.85 17.63 0.03
N TYR A 254 8.17 17.42 -0.07
CA TYR A 254 9.06 17.23 1.08
C TYR A 254 9.61 18.56 1.63
N ARG A 255 9.51 19.67 0.89
CA ARG A 255 10.21 20.94 1.21
C ARG A 255 9.47 21.87 2.18
N SER A 256 8.27 21.55 2.63
CA SER A 256 7.57 22.30 3.70
C SER A 256 8.19 22.14 5.10
N CYS A 257 9.31 21.41 5.24
CA CYS A 257 10.02 21.23 6.52
C CYS A 257 11.42 21.87 6.58
N ASN A 258 11.84 22.70 5.62
CA ASN A 258 13.04 23.52 5.80
C ASN A 258 12.67 24.88 6.38
N VAL A 259 12.33 24.89 7.67
CA VAL A 259 12.45 26.11 8.47
C VAL A 259 13.95 26.30 8.73
N GLU A 260 14.48 27.30 8.04
CA GLU A 260 15.64 28.13 8.36
C GLU A 260 16.54 27.65 9.54
N SER A 261 17.75 27.23 9.21
CA SER A 261 18.91 27.38 10.11
C SER A 261 19.89 28.36 9.47
N ASN A 262 19.55 29.65 9.57
CA ASN A 262 20.52 30.73 9.52
C ASN A 262 20.53 31.41 10.89
N VAL A 263 21.36 30.90 11.79
CA VAL A 263 22.02 31.68 12.85
C VAL A 263 23.49 31.27 12.85
#